data_AF-A0A6A2YRV5-F1
#
_entry.id   AF-A0A6A2YRV5-F1
#
_cell.length_a   1.000
_cell.length_b   1.000
_cell.length_c   1.000
_cell.angle_alpha   90.00
_cell.angle_beta   90.00
_cell.angle_gamma   90.00
#
_symmetry.space_group_name_H-M   'P 1'
#
loop_
_entity.id
_entity.type
_entity.pdbx_description
1 polymer ?
#
loop_
_entity_poly.entity_id
_entity_poly.type
_entity_poly.pdbx_seq_one_letter_code
_entity_poly.pdbx_strand_id
1 'polypeptide(L)'
;MTFPRVNMTRSRDYVPYANDPYKALTVEKAIQNWIQYDGNVFRFPGEGTQFPQGADTYIDQLADVIPSTNGTVRTALDTGCGVASWGTYLWSRNVLTMSFAPRDSHQAQVQFALERGVHAVIGVLGTIKMPYPSRAFDMAHCSRCLIPWGANDGKYLKEVDRVLRPGGYCILYGPPINWRNNYEAWRLSKEELEQEQQKIEDAAKLLCWEKKSEKGEIAIWKKRVDGNSCHGRQDDSQVNFCKAGEADDVWIASGSGPGVSVEIYQEDNNIWNKHVNAYKINRLIDSGRYRDILDMNAGLGGFTAALDSPKLWVMNVMPTIAEKDTLGVIYEQGLIGIYHDW
;
A
#
# COMPACT_ATOMS: atom_id res chain seq x y z
N MET A 1 -17.62 -26.04 1.78
CA MET A 1 -18.08 -25.44 0.50
C MET A 1 -16.88 -25.25 -0.40
N THR A 2 -16.93 -25.67 -1.66
CA THR A 2 -15.91 -25.35 -2.67
C THR A 2 -16.31 -24.04 -3.35
N PHE A 3 -15.56 -22.97 -3.09
CA PHE A 3 -15.74 -21.72 -3.82
C PHE A 3 -15.30 -21.90 -5.29
N PRO A 4 -16.08 -21.41 -6.26
CA PRO A 4 -15.64 -21.41 -7.66
C PRO A 4 -14.34 -20.60 -7.79
N ARG A 5 -13.41 -21.06 -8.64
CA ARG A 5 -12.15 -20.33 -8.90
C ARG A 5 -12.19 -19.69 -10.27
N VAL A 6 -11.87 -18.41 -10.36
CA VAL A 6 -11.52 -17.75 -11.62
C VAL A 6 -10.03 -17.99 -11.89
N ASN A 7 -9.67 -18.25 -13.15
CA ASN A 7 -8.27 -18.38 -13.53
C ASN A 7 -7.52 -17.07 -13.25
N MET A 8 -6.27 -17.15 -12.82
CA MET A 8 -5.43 -16.03 -12.43
C MET A 8 -5.40 -14.88 -13.46
N THR A 9 -5.36 -15.20 -14.76
CA THR A 9 -5.37 -14.19 -15.83
C THR A 9 -6.66 -13.37 -15.89
N ARG A 10 -7.73 -13.84 -15.26
CA ARG A 10 -9.04 -13.19 -15.21
C ARG A 10 -9.39 -12.68 -13.83
N SER A 11 -8.76 -13.14 -12.75
CA SER A 11 -9.14 -12.76 -11.38
C SER A 11 -8.99 -11.26 -11.09
N ARG A 12 -8.11 -10.56 -11.81
CA ARG A 12 -7.99 -9.09 -11.73
C ARG A 12 -9.32 -8.39 -12.07
N ASP A 13 -10.01 -8.91 -13.09
CA ASP A 13 -11.19 -8.29 -13.69
C ASP A 13 -12.49 -9.03 -13.35
N TYR A 14 -12.40 -10.25 -12.80
CA TYR A 14 -13.54 -11.10 -12.53
C TYR A 14 -13.43 -11.80 -11.18
N VAL A 15 -14.47 -11.65 -10.35
CA VAL A 15 -14.62 -12.39 -9.08
C VAL A 15 -15.90 -13.22 -9.16
N PRO A 16 -15.91 -14.51 -8.78
CA PRO A 16 -17.13 -15.29 -8.73
C PRO A 16 -18.17 -14.60 -7.85
N TYR A 17 -19.42 -14.59 -8.31
CA TYR A 17 -20.51 -14.06 -7.49
C TYR A 17 -20.52 -14.77 -6.13
N ALA A 18 -20.44 -16.10 -6.09
CA ALA A 18 -20.46 -16.86 -4.85
C ALA A 18 -19.41 -16.48 -3.78
N ASN A 19 -18.33 -15.79 -4.15
CA ASN A 19 -17.24 -15.42 -3.23
C ASN A 19 -17.48 -14.10 -2.50
N ASP A 20 -18.48 -13.32 -2.90
CA ASP A 20 -18.84 -12.09 -2.21
C ASP A 20 -19.86 -12.37 -1.09
N PRO A 21 -19.48 -12.18 0.18
CA PRO A 21 -20.38 -12.35 1.31
C PRO A 21 -21.42 -11.23 1.41
N TYR A 22 -21.26 -10.09 0.72
CA TYR A 22 -22.11 -8.90 0.89
C TYR A 22 -22.60 -8.29 -0.42
N LYS A 23 -23.69 -8.87 -0.94
CA LYS A 23 -24.28 -8.52 -2.24
C LYS A 23 -24.74 -7.08 -2.40
N ALA A 24 -25.10 -6.40 -1.32
CA ALA A 24 -25.58 -5.02 -1.39
C ALA A 24 -24.49 -4.06 -1.89
N LEU A 25 -23.21 -4.37 -1.64
CA LEU A 25 -22.07 -3.61 -2.16
C LEU A 25 -22.10 -3.52 -3.70
N THR A 26 -22.61 -4.57 -4.35
CA THR A 26 -22.61 -4.67 -5.81
C THR A 26 -23.70 -3.79 -6.42
N VAL A 27 -24.77 -3.50 -5.68
CA VAL A 27 -25.85 -2.59 -6.09
C VAL A 27 -25.40 -1.14 -5.89
N GLU A 28 -24.79 -0.84 -4.74
CA GLU A 28 -24.34 0.52 -4.40
C GLU A 28 -23.18 0.99 -5.28
N LYS A 29 -22.23 0.11 -5.62
CA LYS A 29 -21.06 0.45 -6.44
C LYS A 29 -21.29 0.33 -7.95
N ALA A 30 -22.40 -0.27 -8.39
CA ALA A 30 -22.75 -0.36 -9.81
C ALA A 30 -22.95 1.02 -10.44
N ILE A 31 -23.55 1.97 -9.71
CA ILE A 31 -23.77 3.34 -10.19
C ILE A 31 -22.43 4.04 -10.49
N GLN A 32 -21.38 3.71 -9.74
CA GLN A 32 -20.05 4.30 -9.89
C GLN A 32 -19.21 3.61 -10.97
N ASN A 33 -19.76 2.58 -11.63
CA ASN A 33 -19.12 1.71 -12.61
C ASN A 33 -17.89 0.94 -12.07
N TRP A 34 -17.76 0.77 -10.76
CA TRP A 34 -16.63 0.02 -10.17
C TRP A 34 -16.81 -1.49 -10.26
N ILE A 35 -18.07 -1.94 -10.23
CA ILE A 35 -18.46 -3.34 -10.27
C ILE A 35 -19.67 -3.48 -11.19
N GLN A 36 -19.64 -4.46 -12.09
CA GLN A 36 -20.78 -4.85 -12.91
C GLN A 36 -21.16 -6.30 -12.57
N TYR A 37 -22.44 -6.55 -12.36
CA TYR A 37 -22.94 -7.91 -12.16
C TYR A 37 -23.22 -8.58 -13.51
N ASP A 38 -22.60 -9.74 -13.74
CA ASP A 38 -22.72 -10.54 -14.97
C ASP A 38 -23.11 -11.99 -14.64
N GLY A 39 -24.22 -12.14 -13.91
CA GLY A 39 -24.81 -13.42 -13.53
C GLY A 39 -23.95 -14.22 -12.53
N ASN A 40 -22.97 -14.95 -13.04
CA ASN A 40 -22.13 -15.84 -12.21
C ASN A 40 -20.86 -15.17 -11.70
N VAL A 41 -20.52 -13.99 -12.21
CA VAL A 41 -19.32 -13.24 -11.85
C VAL A 41 -19.64 -11.76 -11.64
N PHE A 42 -18.81 -11.10 -10.86
CA PHE A 42 -18.64 -9.65 -10.87
C PHE A 42 -17.52 -9.30 -11.82
N ARG A 43 -17.75 -8.31 -12.67
CA ARG A 43 -16.75 -7.71 -13.55
C ARG A 43 -16.28 -6.38 -12.99
N PHE A 44 -14.97 -6.18 -12.96
CA PHE A 44 -14.30 -4.96 -12.53
C PHE A 44 -13.64 -4.33 -13.76
N PRO A 45 -14.24 -3.30 -14.37
CA PRO A 45 -13.73 -2.73 -15.62
C PRO A 45 -12.40 -1.98 -15.43
N GLY A 46 -11.99 -1.67 -14.20
CA GLY A 46 -10.85 -0.81 -13.89
C GLY A 46 -11.13 0.69 -14.08
N GLU A 47 -12.26 1.01 -14.70
CA GLU A 47 -12.84 2.34 -14.79
C GLU A 47 -13.73 2.64 -13.59
N GLY A 48 -14.05 3.92 -13.39
CA GLY A 48 -14.95 4.33 -12.33
C GLY A 48 -14.98 5.84 -12.14
N THR A 49 -15.78 6.31 -11.19
CA THR A 49 -15.83 7.73 -10.83
C THR A 49 -14.49 8.32 -10.36
N GLN A 50 -13.56 7.50 -9.85
CA GLN A 50 -12.17 7.88 -9.55
C GLN A 50 -11.24 7.77 -10.77
N PHE A 51 -11.49 6.82 -11.66
CA PHE A 51 -10.65 6.59 -12.84
C PHE A 51 -11.52 6.60 -14.11
N PRO A 52 -12.00 7.79 -14.55
CA PRO A 52 -12.93 7.85 -15.69
C PRO A 52 -12.34 7.32 -17.00
N GLN A 53 -11.02 7.39 -17.15
CA GLN A 53 -10.26 6.88 -18.29
C GLN A 53 -9.55 5.54 -17.98
N GLY A 54 -9.91 4.89 -16.88
CA GLY A 54 -9.30 3.65 -16.41
C GLY A 54 -8.08 3.85 -15.50
N ALA A 55 -7.87 2.89 -14.60
CA ALA A 55 -6.75 2.90 -13.66
C ALA A 55 -5.38 2.85 -14.35
N ASP A 56 -5.27 2.19 -15.50
CA ASP A 56 -4.00 2.10 -16.26
C ASP A 56 -3.56 3.48 -16.76
N THR A 57 -4.46 4.23 -17.41
CA THR A 57 -4.23 5.61 -17.85
C THR A 57 -3.84 6.52 -16.69
N TYR A 58 -4.48 6.35 -15.53
CA TYR A 58 -4.12 7.09 -14.33
C TYR A 58 -2.71 6.77 -13.85
N ILE A 59 -2.33 5.48 -13.82
CA ILE A 59 -0.96 5.05 -13.45
C ILE A 59 0.07 5.60 -14.44
N ASP A 60 -0.23 5.62 -15.74
CA ASP A 60 0.65 6.20 -16.75
C ASP A 60 0.83 7.72 -16.56
N GLN A 61 -0.22 8.45 -16.17
CA GLN A 61 -0.10 9.87 -15.80
C GLN A 61 0.78 10.09 -14.56
N LEU A 62 0.78 9.15 -13.60
CA LEU A 62 1.68 9.22 -12.45
C LEU A 62 3.13 8.94 -12.86
N ALA A 63 3.34 8.06 -13.85
CA ALA A 63 4.66 7.69 -14.35
C ALA A 63 5.42 8.86 -15.01
N ASP A 64 4.71 9.91 -15.45
CA ASP A 64 5.32 11.18 -15.93
C ASP A 64 6.15 11.88 -14.85
N VAL A 65 5.85 11.63 -13.57
CA VAL A 65 6.48 12.28 -12.40
C VAL A 65 7.24 11.29 -11.53
N ILE A 66 6.74 10.06 -11.44
CA ILE A 66 7.27 8.99 -10.59
C ILE A 66 7.99 7.96 -11.47
N PRO A 67 9.30 7.75 -11.29
CA PRO A 67 10.02 6.74 -12.05
C PRO A 67 9.45 5.33 -11.77
N SER A 68 8.70 4.78 -12.72
CA SER A 68 7.97 3.51 -12.54
C SER A 68 8.71 2.29 -13.09
N THR A 69 9.71 2.47 -13.97
CA THR A 69 10.31 1.37 -14.75
C THR A 69 11.73 0.97 -14.34
N ASN A 70 12.38 1.72 -13.44
CA ASN A 70 13.77 1.45 -13.02
C ASN A 70 13.88 0.73 -11.66
N GLY A 71 12.76 0.24 -11.11
CA GLY A 71 12.74 -0.41 -9.80
C GLY A 71 12.82 0.55 -8.60
N THR A 72 12.67 1.86 -8.82
CA THR A 72 12.63 2.86 -7.72
C THR A 72 11.43 2.63 -6.79
N VAL A 73 10.31 2.20 -7.35
CA VAL A 73 9.09 1.88 -6.60
C VAL A 73 8.85 0.39 -6.74
N ARG A 74 8.91 -0.34 -5.62
CA ARG A 74 8.66 -1.78 -5.54
C ARG A 74 7.45 -2.08 -4.68
N THR A 75 7.24 -1.30 -3.62
CA THR A 75 6.10 -1.45 -2.71
C THR A 75 5.26 -0.18 -2.62
N ALA A 76 3.94 -0.35 -2.67
CA ALA A 76 2.98 0.74 -2.58
C ALA A 76 1.95 0.48 -1.46
N LEU A 77 1.61 1.52 -0.70
CA LEU A 77 0.51 1.51 0.25
C LEU A 77 -0.70 2.23 -0.37
N ASP A 78 -1.84 1.54 -0.46
CA ASP A 78 -3.10 2.07 -1.00
C ASP A 78 -4.11 2.26 0.15
N THR A 79 -4.36 3.51 0.54
CA THR A 79 -5.25 3.83 1.66
C THR A 79 -6.66 4.18 1.17
N GLY A 80 -7.67 3.51 1.74
CA GLY A 80 -9.06 3.66 1.29
C GLY A 80 -9.33 3.00 -0.06
N CYS A 81 -8.65 1.88 -0.32
CA CYS A 81 -8.52 1.20 -1.63
C CYS A 81 -9.85 0.84 -2.35
N GLY A 82 -11.02 0.96 -1.71
CA GLY A 82 -12.28 0.58 -2.34
C GLY A 82 -12.25 -0.89 -2.77
N VAL A 83 -12.49 -1.11 -4.06
CA VAL A 83 -12.38 -2.43 -4.69
C VAL A 83 -10.93 -2.81 -5.09
N ALA A 84 -9.93 -2.01 -4.75
CA ALA A 84 -8.51 -2.11 -5.11
C ALA A 84 -8.20 -1.94 -6.62
N SER A 85 -8.95 -1.08 -7.31
CA SER A 85 -8.73 -0.83 -8.75
C SER A 85 -7.36 -0.26 -9.08
N TRP A 86 -6.75 0.54 -8.20
CA TRP A 86 -5.40 1.04 -8.44
C TRP A 86 -4.34 -0.04 -8.20
N GLY A 87 -4.36 -0.69 -7.03
CA GLY A 87 -3.42 -1.74 -6.68
C GLY A 87 -3.44 -2.95 -7.63
N THR A 88 -4.61 -3.29 -8.19
CA THR A 88 -4.73 -4.40 -9.17
C THR A 88 -3.97 -4.14 -10.48
N TYR A 89 -3.80 -2.88 -10.87
CA TYR A 89 -3.14 -2.52 -12.13
C TYR A 89 -1.62 -2.31 -11.94
N LEU A 90 -1.18 -1.98 -10.72
CA LEU A 90 0.24 -1.85 -10.38
C LEU A 90 1.04 -3.15 -10.45
N TRP A 91 0.40 -4.31 -10.31
CA TRP A 91 1.07 -5.62 -10.48
C TRP A 91 1.76 -5.73 -11.84
N SER A 92 1.10 -5.24 -12.90
CA SER A 92 1.66 -5.24 -14.26
C SER A 92 2.88 -4.35 -14.43
N ARG A 93 3.11 -3.42 -13.48
CA ARG A 93 4.27 -2.54 -13.40
C ARG A 93 5.32 -3.05 -12.39
N ASN A 94 5.19 -4.30 -11.93
CA ASN A 94 6.05 -4.92 -10.93
C ASN A 94 6.09 -4.18 -9.59
N VAL A 95 4.94 -3.60 -9.19
CA VAL A 95 4.78 -2.93 -7.89
C VAL A 95 3.81 -3.73 -7.03
N LEU A 96 4.28 -4.19 -5.88
CA LEU A 96 3.49 -4.88 -4.87
C LEU A 96 2.68 -3.85 -4.08
N THR A 97 1.36 -3.92 -4.19
CA THR A 97 0.46 -3.00 -3.46
C THR A 97 -0.09 -3.66 -2.21
N MET A 98 0.02 -2.98 -1.08
CA MET A 98 -0.69 -3.30 0.16
C MET A 98 -1.85 -2.32 0.33
N SER A 99 -3.06 -2.84 0.23
CA SER A 99 -4.29 -2.09 0.42
C SER A 99 -4.69 -2.07 1.91
N PHE A 100 -5.01 -0.88 2.41
CA PHE A 100 -5.38 -0.63 3.78
C PHE A 100 -6.73 0.12 3.80
N ALA A 101 -7.78 -0.54 4.23
CA ALA A 101 -9.13 0.02 4.20
C ALA A 101 -9.90 -0.24 5.50
N PRO A 102 -10.75 0.70 5.94
CA PRO A 102 -11.57 0.51 7.11
C PRO A 102 -12.65 -0.56 6.85
N ARG A 103 -13.21 -1.10 7.94
CA ARG A 103 -14.49 -1.79 7.88
C ARG A 103 -15.59 -0.72 7.89
N ASP A 104 -16.15 -0.41 6.73
CA ASP A 104 -17.23 0.56 6.60
C ASP A 104 -18.61 -0.14 6.46
N SER A 105 -19.65 0.65 6.15
CA SER A 105 -21.03 0.18 5.98
C SER A 105 -21.18 -0.89 4.89
N HIS A 106 -20.21 -1.01 4.01
CA HIS A 106 -20.19 -1.95 2.89
C HIS A 106 -19.68 -3.34 3.27
N GLN A 107 -19.25 -3.55 4.53
CA GLN A 107 -18.49 -4.71 4.99
C GLN A 107 -17.17 -4.88 4.19
N ALA A 108 -16.24 -5.68 4.71
CA ALA A 108 -14.81 -5.63 4.35
C ALA A 108 -14.52 -5.57 2.83
N GLN A 109 -14.34 -4.36 2.27
CA GLN A 109 -13.99 -4.10 0.86
C GLN A 109 -12.69 -4.80 0.45
N VAL A 110 -11.85 -5.04 1.45
CA VAL A 110 -10.67 -5.91 1.43
C VAL A 110 -10.96 -7.28 0.79
N GLN A 111 -12.15 -7.86 0.93
CA GLN A 111 -12.48 -9.14 0.29
C GLN A 111 -12.35 -9.06 -1.24
N PHE A 112 -12.84 -7.99 -1.88
CA PHE A 112 -12.68 -7.84 -3.32
C PHE A 112 -11.23 -7.62 -3.72
N ALA A 113 -10.45 -6.90 -2.90
CA ALA A 113 -9.02 -6.78 -3.13
C ALA A 113 -8.34 -8.16 -3.13
N LEU A 114 -8.62 -8.99 -2.11
CA LEU A 114 -8.06 -10.33 -1.97
C LEU A 114 -8.50 -11.28 -3.10
N GLU A 115 -9.78 -11.30 -3.46
CA GLU A 115 -10.29 -12.11 -4.58
C GLU A 115 -9.68 -11.71 -5.93
N ARG A 116 -9.28 -10.44 -6.06
CA ARG A 116 -8.58 -9.92 -7.23
C ARG A 116 -7.06 -10.09 -7.14
N GLY A 117 -6.58 -10.63 -6.01
CA GLY A 117 -5.19 -10.91 -5.67
C GLY A 117 -4.34 -9.67 -5.42
N VAL A 118 -4.94 -8.68 -4.76
CA VAL A 118 -4.26 -7.55 -4.13
C VAL A 118 -4.20 -7.80 -2.63
N HIS A 119 -3.03 -7.62 -2.06
CA HIS A 119 -2.80 -7.72 -0.62
C HIS A 119 -3.63 -6.68 0.09
N ALA A 120 -4.41 -7.07 1.08
CA ALA A 120 -5.30 -6.14 1.72
C ALA A 120 -5.53 -6.48 3.19
N VAL A 121 -5.56 -5.45 4.03
CA VAL A 121 -5.78 -5.55 5.48
C VAL A 121 -6.87 -4.57 5.89
N ILE A 122 -7.71 -5.00 6.81
CA ILE A 122 -8.71 -4.13 7.44
C ILE A 122 -8.03 -3.29 8.50
N GLY A 123 -8.12 -1.97 8.38
CA GLY A 123 -7.61 -1.05 9.39
C GLY A 123 -8.15 0.36 9.22
N VAL A 124 -8.24 1.09 10.32
CA VAL A 124 -8.72 2.48 10.34
C VAL A 124 -7.54 3.40 10.65
N LEU A 125 -7.24 4.32 9.74
CA LEU A 125 -6.20 5.30 9.98
C LEU A 125 -6.72 6.34 10.99
N GLY A 126 -6.13 6.39 12.19
CA GLY A 126 -6.44 7.41 13.19
C GLY A 126 -6.52 6.94 14.64
N THR A 127 -6.90 5.68 14.87
CA THR A 127 -6.98 5.07 16.21
C THR A 127 -5.65 4.51 16.68
N ILE A 128 -4.92 3.82 15.81
CA ILE A 128 -3.64 3.19 16.08
C ILE A 128 -2.64 3.49 14.96
N LYS A 129 -1.34 3.32 15.23
CA LYS A 129 -0.32 3.29 14.17
C LYS A 129 -0.62 2.16 13.20
N MET A 130 -0.31 2.34 11.92
CA MET A 130 -0.37 1.28 10.94
C MET A 130 0.55 0.12 11.39
N PRO A 131 0.16 -1.13 11.16
CA PRO A 131 0.92 -2.32 11.58
C PRO A 131 2.12 -2.60 10.66
N TYR A 132 2.77 -1.54 10.17
CA TYR A 132 3.91 -1.60 9.27
C TYR A 132 5.11 -0.91 9.94
N PRO A 133 6.33 -1.46 9.73
CA PRO A 133 7.54 -0.82 10.23
C PRO A 133 7.76 0.53 9.56
N SER A 134 8.63 1.36 10.13
CA SER A 134 9.03 2.59 9.46
C SER A 134 9.72 2.27 8.13
N ARG A 135 9.59 3.15 7.13
CA ARG A 135 10.21 3.00 5.82
C ARG A 135 9.84 1.68 5.11
N ALA A 136 8.62 1.19 5.31
CA ALA A 136 8.10 -0.01 4.66
C ALA A 136 7.85 0.17 3.15
N PHE A 137 7.36 1.34 2.72
CA PHE A 137 6.84 1.56 1.37
C PHE A 137 7.66 2.58 0.58
N ASP A 138 7.77 2.38 -0.73
CA ASP A 138 8.36 3.34 -1.68
C ASP A 138 7.32 4.39 -2.12
N MET A 139 6.03 4.03 -2.08
CA MET A 139 4.93 4.88 -2.52
C MET A 139 3.71 4.74 -1.60
N ALA A 140 3.01 5.84 -1.33
CA ALA A 140 1.73 5.86 -0.64
C ALA A 140 0.70 6.61 -1.49
N HIS A 141 -0.50 6.07 -1.58
CA HIS A 141 -1.58 6.59 -2.40
C HIS A 141 -2.89 6.64 -1.62
N CYS A 142 -3.65 7.70 -1.88
CA CYS A 142 -5.05 7.78 -1.55
C CYS A 142 -5.80 8.44 -2.70
N SER A 143 -6.92 7.83 -3.09
CA SER A 143 -7.87 8.39 -4.04
C SER A 143 -9.23 8.57 -3.36
N ARG A 144 -9.59 9.82 -3.05
CA ARG A 144 -10.85 10.19 -2.42
C ARG A 144 -11.16 9.35 -1.16
N CYS A 145 -10.13 9.08 -0.35
CA CYS A 145 -10.20 8.21 0.82
C CYS A 145 -10.93 8.84 2.03
N LEU A 146 -11.36 10.11 1.95
CA LEU A 146 -12.02 10.86 3.02
C LEU A 146 -11.21 10.95 4.33
N ILE A 147 -9.90 10.74 4.24
CA ILE A 147 -8.98 10.94 5.35
C ILE A 147 -8.73 12.45 5.46
N PRO A 148 -8.97 13.08 6.62
CA PRO A 148 -8.72 14.50 6.80
C PRO A 148 -7.22 14.74 7.01
N TRP A 149 -6.43 14.65 5.93
CA TRP A 149 -4.96 14.62 5.95
C TRP A 149 -4.31 15.75 6.74
N GLY A 150 -4.87 16.96 6.67
CA GLY A 150 -4.40 18.14 7.40
C GLY A 150 -4.92 18.28 8.85
N ALA A 151 -5.83 17.41 9.30
CA ALA A 151 -6.37 17.46 10.65
C ALA A 151 -5.41 16.87 11.70
N ASN A 152 -5.69 17.13 12.97
CA ASN A 152 -4.92 16.64 14.12
C ASN A 152 -3.40 16.91 13.97
N ASP A 153 -3.05 18.14 13.61
CA ASP A 153 -1.65 18.58 13.37
C ASP A 153 -0.90 17.67 12.37
N GLY A 154 -1.59 17.26 11.31
CA GLY A 154 -1.05 16.40 10.26
C GLY A 154 -0.72 14.98 10.73
N LYS A 155 -1.36 14.46 11.80
CA LYS A 155 -1.12 13.11 12.35
C LYS A 155 -1.13 12.02 11.27
N TYR A 156 -2.04 12.12 10.31
CA TYR A 156 -2.19 11.15 9.23
C TYR A 156 -1.00 11.19 8.26
N LEU A 157 -0.56 12.40 7.89
CA LEU A 157 0.63 12.59 7.06
C LEU A 157 1.91 12.18 7.79
N LYS A 158 2.00 12.41 9.10
CA LYS A 158 3.10 11.93 9.95
C LYS A 158 3.20 10.40 9.96
N GLU A 159 2.05 9.71 9.99
CA GLU A 159 2.03 8.25 9.93
C GLU A 159 2.41 7.73 8.54
N VAL A 160 1.96 8.38 7.47
CA VAL A 160 2.44 8.09 6.11
C VAL A 160 3.94 8.36 5.99
N ASP A 161 4.43 9.48 6.53
CA ASP A 161 5.87 9.79 6.55
C ASP A 161 6.67 8.70 7.24
N ARG A 162 6.20 8.20 8.39
CA ARG A 162 6.88 7.12 9.11
C ARG A 162 7.07 5.88 8.24
N VAL A 163 6.01 5.42 7.57
CA VAL A 163 6.05 4.19 6.76
C VAL A 163 6.68 4.39 5.38
N LEU A 164 6.85 5.63 4.92
CA LEU A 164 7.43 5.93 3.61
C LEU A 164 8.96 6.03 3.68
N ARG A 165 9.65 5.39 2.73
CA ARG A 165 11.12 5.44 2.59
C ARG A 165 11.58 6.86 2.22
N PRO A 166 12.79 7.28 2.65
CA PRO A 166 13.42 8.48 2.12
C PRO A 166 13.50 8.40 0.58
N GLY A 167 13.09 9.46 -0.12
CA GLY A 167 12.96 9.46 -1.57
C GLY A 167 11.63 8.89 -2.10
N GLY A 168 10.78 8.32 -1.25
CA GLY A 168 9.47 7.79 -1.61
C GLY A 168 8.44 8.87 -1.96
N TYR A 169 7.31 8.44 -2.51
CA TYR A 169 6.28 9.32 -3.07
C TYR A 169 4.95 9.21 -2.32
N CYS A 170 4.31 10.34 -2.04
CA CYS A 170 2.95 10.38 -1.52
C CYS A 170 2.03 11.04 -2.56
N ILE A 171 0.93 10.38 -2.89
CA ILE A 171 -0.02 10.82 -3.91
C ILE A 171 -1.39 10.97 -3.25
N LEU A 172 -1.95 12.17 -3.34
CA LEU A 172 -3.33 12.44 -2.93
C LEU A 172 -4.13 12.84 -4.17
N TYR A 173 -5.26 12.16 -4.37
CA TYR A 173 -6.19 12.44 -5.46
C TYR A 173 -7.60 12.73 -4.93
N GLY A 174 -8.18 13.83 -5.38
CA GLY A 174 -9.50 14.31 -4.99
C GLY A 174 -9.47 15.46 -3.98
N PRO A 175 -10.64 15.93 -3.50
CA PRO A 175 -10.71 17.09 -2.62
C PRO A 175 -9.90 16.86 -1.33
N PRO A 176 -9.25 17.92 -0.79
CA PRO A 176 -9.31 19.31 -1.24
C PRO A 176 -8.29 19.67 -2.33
N ILE A 177 -7.59 18.69 -2.91
CA ILE A 177 -6.46 18.95 -3.82
C ILE A 177 -6.91 19.68 -5.07
N ASN A 178 -6.23 20.80 -5.35
CA ASN A 178 -6.46 21.67 -6.49
C ASN A 178 -7.93 22.12 -6.59
N TRP A 179 -8.51 22.49 -5.45
CA TRP A 179 -9.90 22.95 -5.34
C TRP A 179 -10.25 24.07 -6.33
N ARG A 180 -9.28 24.89 -6.75
CA ARG A 180 -9.45 25.96 -7.74
C ARG A 180 -10.00 25.45 -9.07
N ASN A 181 -9.67 24.22 -9.44
CA ASN A 181 -10.10 23.62 -10.70
C ASN A 181 -11.49 22.95 -10.64
N ASN A 182 -11.98 22.55 -9.46
CA ASN A 182 -13.23 21.80 -9.35
C ASN A 182 -13.90 21.91 -7.97
N TYR A 183 -14.24 23.11 -7.50
CA TYR A 183 -14.90 23.29 -6.19
C TYR A 183 -16.42 23.03 -6.23
N GLU A 184 -17.08 23.28 -7.37
CA GLU A 184 -18.56 23.23 -7.48
C GLU A 184 -19.13 21.80 -7.37
N ALA A 185 -18.36 20.80 -7.81
CA ALA A 185 -18.78 19.40 -7.74
C ALA A 185 -18.94 18.88 -6.31
N TRP A 186 -18.28 19.50 -5.32
CA TRP A 186 -18.14 18.97 -3.97
C TRP A 186 -19.09 19.58 -2.94
N ARG A 187 -19.87 20.61 -3.32
CA ARG A 187 -20.83 21.32 -2.43
C ARG A 187 -20.19 21.82 -1.12
N LEU A 188 -18.88 22.06 -1.11
CA LEU A 188 -18.13 22.69 -0.02
C LEU A 188 -17.79 24.13 -0.41
N SER A 189 -17.59 24.99 0.59
CA SER A 189 -17.18 26.37 0.31
C SER A 189 -15.73 26.42 -0.20
N LYS A 190 -15.41 27.44 -0.99
CA LYS A 190 -14.05 27.64 -1.50
C LYS A 190 -13.07 27.83 -0.35
N GLU A 191 -13.51 28.56 0.68
CA GLU A 191 -12.75 28.91 1.86
C GLU A 191 -12.40 27.67 2.69
N GLU A 192 -13.35 26.73 2.85
CA GLU A 192 -13.09 25.46 3.54
C GLU A 192 -12.06 24.62 2.77
N LEU A 193 -12.25 24.44 1.45
CA LEU A 193 -11.34 23.65 0.62
C LEU A 193 -9.94 24.27 0.57
N GLU A 194 -9.84 25.59 0.48
CA GLU A 194 -8.56 26.32 0.52
C GLU A 194 -7.85 26.09 1.85
N GLN A 195 -8.56 26.23 2.97
CA GLN A 195 -8.00 25.99 4.30
C GLN A 195 -7.56 24.54 4.50
N GLU A 196 -8.32 23.57 4.00
CA GLU A 196 -7.95 22.16 4.12
C GLU A 196 -6.72 21.82 3.27
N GLN A 197 -6.64 22.28 2.01
CA GLN A 197 -5.45 22.09 1.19
C GLN A 197 -4.24 22.80 1.80
N GLN A 198 -4.40 24.01 2.33
CA GLN A 198 -3.33 24.76 2.99
C GLN A 198 -2.74 23.98 4.17
N LYS A 199 -3.58 23.40 5.04
CA LYS A 199 -3.13 22.55 6.16
C LYS A 199 -2.34 21.33 5.69
N ILE A 200 -2.75 20.68 4.59
CA ILE A 200 -2.02 19.57 3.99
C ILE A 200 -0.64 20.02 3.51
N GLU A 201 -0.57 21.16 2.82
CA GLU A 201 0.68 21.70 2.31
C GLU A 201 1.65 22.11 3.42
N ASP A 202 1.15 22.72 4.48
CA ASP A 202 1.98 23.14 5.62
C ASP A 202 2.49 21.92 6.40
N ALA A 203 1.66 20.91 6.62
CA ALA A 203 2.09 19.64 7.19
C ALA A 203 3.15 18.95 6.30
N ALA A 204 2.96 18.93 4.98
CA ALA A 204 3.93 18.36 4.04
C ALA A 204 5.27 19.12 4.08
N LYS A 205 5.26 20.46 4.17
CA LYS A 205 6.48 21.27 4.32
C LYS A 205 7.21 20.94 5.63
N LEU A 206 6.49 20.83 6.75
CA LEU A 206 7.06 20.44 8.05
C LEU A 206 7.67 19.02 8.02
N LEU A 207 7.07 18.13 7.22
CA LEU A 207 7.58 16.78 6.96
C LEU A 207 8.70 16.73 5.91
N CYS A 208 9.16 17.89 5.42
CA CYS A 208 10.24 17.99 4.45
C CYS A 208 9.89 17.34 3.10
N TRP A 209 8.61 17.29 2.76
CA TRP A 209 8.13 16.78 1.49
C TRP A 209 8.17 17.88 0.44
N GLU A 210 8.67 17.54 -0.74
CA GLU A 210 8.71 18.43 -1.90
C GLU A 210 7.54 18.13 -2.82
N LYS A 211 6.68 19.12 -3.09
CA LYS A 211 5.61 18.97 -4.08
C LYS A 211 6.23 18.91 -5.48
N LYS A 212 6.05 17.78 -6.17
CA LYS A 212 6.60 17.52 -7.51
C LYS A 212 5.63 17.85 -8.63
N SER A 213 4.34 17.68 -8.38
CA SER A 213 3.30 17.94 -9.37
C SER A 213 1.98 18.24 -8.68
N GLU A 214 1.20 19.12 -9.30
CA GLU A 214 -0.22 19.34 -9.02
C GLU A 214 -0.93 19.54 -10.36
N LYS A 215 -1.68 18.52 -10.80
CA LYS A 215 -2.34 18.50 -12.11
C LYS A 215 -3.71 17.87 -11.99
N GLY A 216 -4.74 18.58 -12.44
CA GLY A 216 -6.12 18.19 -12.13
C GLY A 216 -6.30 18.07 -10.61
N GLU A 217 -7.07 17.10 -10.13
CA GLU A 217 -7.26 16.89 -8.68
C GLU A 217 -6.14 16.02 -8.04
N ILE A 218 -4.97 15.92 -8.67
CA ILE A 218 -3.86 15.06 -8.23
C ILE A 218 -2.71 15.94 -7.74
N ALA A 219 -2.20 15.64 -6.55
CA ALA A 219 -0.96 16.20 -6.05
C ALA A 219 0.01 15.08 -5.67
N ILE A 220 1.28 15.27 -6.06
CA ILE A 220 2.37 14.32 -5.84
C ILE A 220 3.45 15.03 -5.04
N TRP A 221 3.78 14.44 -3.89
CA TRP A 221 4.91 14.85 -3.07
C TRP A 221 6.00 13.79 -3.06
N LYS A 222 7.24 14.22 -2.96
CA LYS A 222 8.40 13.36 -2.74
C LYS A 222 9.00 13.65 -1.37
N LYS A 223 9.13 12.62 -0.54
CA LYS A 223 9.85 12.69 0.73
C LYS A 223 11.34 12.86 0.44
N ARG A 224 11.99 13.83 1.09
CA ARG A 224 13.44 14.06 0.90
C ARG A 224 14.27 12.86 1.36
N VAL A 225 15.42 12.68 0.70
CA VAL A 225 16.37 11.59 1.00
C VAL A 225 17.19 11.91 2.25
N ASP A 226 17.62 13.16 2.41
CA ASP A 226 18.41 13.61 3.56
C ASP A 226 17.52 14.29 4.61
N GLY A 227 17.29 13.59 5.72
CA GLY A 227 16.54 14.10 6.87
C GLY A 227 17.30 15.12 7.72
N ASN A 228 18.63 15.18 7.62
CA ASN A 228 19.46 16.10 8.42
C ASN A 228 19.41 17.55 7.88
N SER A 229 19.15 17.71 6.58
CA SER A 229 18.97 19.02 5.95
C SER A 229 17.63 19.72 6.25
N CYS A 230 16.72 19.05 6.98
CA CYS A 230 15.40 19.58 7.25
C CYS A 230 15.33 20.36 8.57
N HIS A 231 15.64 21.65 8.48
CA HIS A 231 15.58 22.60 9.61
C HIS A 231 14.18 22.74 10.24
N GLY A 232 13.11 22.41 9.52
CA GLY A 232 11.73 22.44 10.06
C GLY A 232 11.49 21.51 11.26
N ARG A 233 12.33 20.48 11.46
CA ARG A 233 12.30 19.63 12.66
C ARG A 233 12.95 20.27 13.89
N GLN A 234 13.79 21.29 13.71
CA GLN A 234 14.60 21.90 14.77
C GLN A 234 14.11 23.29 15.19
N ASP A 235 13.51 24.06 14.28
CA ASP A 235 13.13 25.47 14.56
C ASP A 235 11.72 25.65 15.14
N ASP A 236 10.83 24.67 15.06
CA ASP A 236 9.45 24.80 15.53
C ASP A 236 9.18 23.97 16.80
N SER A 237 9.41 24.60 17.95
CA SER A 237 9.23 23.99 19.29
C SER A 237 7.79 23.57 19.62
N GLN A 238 6.83 23.88 18.74
CA GLN A 238 5.42 23.49 18.89
C GLN A 238 5.07 22.12 18.29
N VAL A 239 5.94 21.52 17.47
CA VAL A 239 5.65 20.24 16.78
C VAL A 239 6.28 19.07 17.53
N ASN A 240 5.45 18.36 18.31
CA ASN A 240 5.86 17.11 18.96
C ASN A 240 6.03 15.99 17.90
N PHE A 241 7.26 15.77 17.43
CA PHE A 241 7.64 14.53 16.76
C PHE A 241 7.90 13.44 17.80
N CYS A 242 7.55 12.19 17.49
CA CYS A 242 8.01 11.08 18.31
C CYS A 242 9.54 11.10 18.35
N LYS A 243 10.14 10.87 19.53
CA LYS A 243 11.57 10.58 19.60
C LYS A 243 11.85 9.40 18.66
N ALA A 244 12.87 9.51 17.83
CA ALA A 244 13.39 8.38 17.07
C ALA A 244 13.87 7.32 18.08
N GLY A 245 12.97 6.43 18.48
CA GLY A 245 13.35 5.15 19.05
C GLY A 245 13.75 4.19 17.92
N GLU A 246 14.27 3.03 18.30
CA GLU A 246 14.82 1.90 17.50
C GLU A 246 14.09 1.54 16.18
N ALA A 247 12.89 2.07 15.92
CA ALA A 247 12.10 1.86 14.71
C ALA A 247 12.69 2.52 13.43
N ASP A 248 13.70 3.40 13.55
CA ASP A 248 14.34 4.09 12.42
C ASP A 248 15.71 3.52 12.02
N ASP A 249 16.22 2.54 12.76
CA ASP A 249 17.48 1.88 12.40
C ASP A 249 17.29 1.17 11.05
N VAL A 250 18.30 1.24 10.19
CA VAL A 250 18.36 0.54 8.91
C VAL A 250 18.98 -0.81 9.22
N TRP A 251 18.42 -1.95 8.83
CA TRP A 251 18.71 -3.21 9.52
C TRP A 251 19.77 -4.06 8.82
N ILE A 252 19.73 -4.21 7.49
CA ILE A 252 20.62 -5.16 6.80
C ILE A 252 21.92 -4.51 6.30
N ALA A 253 21.84 -3.35 5.64
CA ALA A 253 23.00 -2.74 4.97
C ALA A 253 23.97 -2.03 5.93
N SER A 254 23.50 -1.66 7.11
CA SER A 254 24.29 -0.94 8.14
C SER A 254 24.93 -1.89 9.16
N GLY A 255 24.57 -3.18 9.16
CA GLY A 255 24.92 -4.13 10.22
C GLY A 255 24.43 -3.72 11.63
N SER A 256 23.49 -2.77 11.72
CA SER A 256 23.13 -2.08 12.96
C SER A 256 21.75 -2.46 13.52
N GLY A 257 21.02 -3.37 12.88
CA GLY A 257 19.72 -3.83 13.39
C GLY A 257 19.89 -4.71 14.64
N PRO A 258 19.09 -4.53 15.71
CA PRO A 258 19.18 -5.37 16.89
C PRO A 258 18.92 -6.85 16.56
N GLY A 259 19.99 -7.66 16.57
CA GLY A 259 19.92 -9.12 16.60
C GLY A 259 19.97 -9.85 15.25
N VAL A 260 20.17 -9.18 14.11
CA VAL A 260 20.35 -9.83 12.79
C VAL A 260 21.64 -9.32 12.13
N SER A 261 22.65 -10.20 12.03
CA SER A 261 23.89 -9.88 11.30
C SER A 261 23.78 -10.28 9.83
N VAL A 262 24.71 -9.76 9.01
CA VAL A 262 24.80 -10.12 7.58
C VAL A 262 25.01 -11.62 7.41
N GLU A 263 25.80 -12.24 8.28
CA GLU A 263 26.08 -13.68 8.26
C GLU A 263 24.80 -14.49 8.54
N ILE A 264 24.01 -14.10 9.55
CA ILE A 264 22.74 -14.77 9.88
C ILE A 264 21.78 -14.69 8.68
N TYR A 265 21.68 -13.51 8.06
CA TYR A 265 20.83 -13.32 6.88
C TYR A 265 21.28 -14.17 5.68
N GLN A 266 22.58 -14.26 5.42
CA GLN A 266 23.12 -15.10 4.35
C GLN A 266 22.91 -16.59 4.63
N GLU A 267 23.07 -17.02 5.88
CA GLU A 267 22.81 -18.40 6.29
C GLU A 267 21.33 -18.77 6.11
N ASP A 268 20.40 -17.92 6.56
CA ASP A 268 18.95 -18.11 6.38
C ASP A 268 18.59 -18.25 4.89
N ASN A 269 19.10 -17.36 4.04
CA ASN A 269 18.91 -17.45 2.58
C ASN A 269 19.45 -18.76 2.00
N ASN A 270 20.62 -19.22 2.43
CA ASN A 270 21.19 -20.48 1.96
C ASN A 270 20.34 -21.70 2.39
N ILE A 271 19.79 -21.68 3.60
CA ILE A 271 18.92 -22.73 4.12
C ILE A 271 17.61 -22.76 3.33
N TRP A 272 16.94 -21.61 3.18
CA TRP A 272 15.68 -21.54 2.45
C TRP A 272 15.82 -21.88 0.98
N ASN A 273 16.89 -21.47 0.32
CA ASN A 273 17.18 -21.90 -1.05
C ASN A 273 17.28 -23.43 -1.16
N LYS A 274 17.90 -24.11 -0.20
CA LYS A 274 17.94 -25.59 -0.19
C LYS A 274 16.56 -26.19 0.05
N HIS A 275 15.79 -25.66 0.99
CA HIS A 275 14.44 -26.14 1.31
C HIS A 275 13.46 -25.97 0.15
N VAL A 276 13.39 -24.77 -0.44
CA VAL A 276 12.51 -24.48 -1.58
C VAL A 276 12.88 -25.36 -2.76
N ASN A 277 14.17 -25.53 -3.08
CA ASN A 277 14.61 -26.43 -4.17
C ASN A 277 14.23 -27.90 -3.95
N ALA A 278 14.11 -28.34 -2.69
CA ALA A 278 13.67 -29.70 -2.38
C ALA A 278 12.15 -29.89 -2.49
N TYR A 279 11.36 -28.81 -2.49
CA TYR A 279 9.91 -28.89 -2.60
C TYR A 279 9.46 -29.34 -3.99
N LYS A 280 8.67 -30.41 -4.03
CA LYS A 280 8.10 -30.95 -5.27
C LYS A 280 7.08 -30.00 -5.93
N ILE A 281 6.63 -28.97 -5.21
CA ILE A 281 5.64 -27.99 -5.67
C ILE A 281 6.23 -26.92 -6.60
N ASN A 282 7.55 -26.86 -6.79
CA ASN A 282 8.20 -25.89 -7.69
C ASN A 282 7.65 -25.94 -9.12
N ARG A 283 7.25 -27.12 -9.59
CA ARG A 283 6.59 -27.28 -10.89
C ARG A 283 5.22 -26.61 -10.99
N LEU A 284 4.59 -26.33 -9.85
CA LEU A 284 3.25 -25.73 -9.75
C LEU A 284 3.31 -24.24 -9.42
N ILE A 285 4.40 -23.74 -8.85
CA ILE A 285 4.60 -22.34 -8.49
C ILE A 285 4.47 -21.44 -9.73
N ASP A 286 5.19 -21.74 -10.81
CA ASP A 286 5.10 -20.97 -12.05
C ASP A 286 3.93 -21.37 -12.97
N SER A 287 3.11 -22.33 -12.55
CA SER A 287 1.92 -22.73 -13.30
C SER A 287 0.77 -21.71 -13.19
N GLY A 288 0.85 -20.77 -12.25
CA GLY A 288 -0.25 -19.84 -11.91
C GLY A 288 -1.39 -20.51 -11.13
N ARG A 289 -1.21 -21.76 -10.67
CA ARG A 289 -2.18 -22.48 -9.84
C ARG A 289 -2.27 -21.91 -8.42
N TYR A 290 -1.15 -21.45 -7.89
CA TYR A 290 -1.04 -20.82 -6.57
C TYR A 290 -0.58 -19.38 -6.80
N ARG A 291 -1.35 -18.43 -6.27
CA ARG A 291 -1.06 -17.00 -6.38
C ARG A 291 -0.71 -16.39 -5.03
N ASP A 292 -1.43 -16.82 -3.99
CA ASP A 292 -1.36 -16.24 -2.67
C ASP A 292 -0.84 -17.33 -1.72
N ILE A 293 0.32 -17.11 -1.12
CA ILE A 293 0.90 -18.01 -0.12
C ILE A 293 0.98 -17.26 1.21
N LEU A 294 0.65 -17.94 2.30
CA LEU A 294 0.78 -17.40 3.65
C LEU A 294 1.97 -18.09 4.33
N ASP A 295 3.04 -17.35 4.55
CA ASP A 295 4.13 -17.78 5.41
C ASP A 295 3.82 -17.33 6.84
N MET A 296 3.40 -18.28 7.67
CA MET A 296 2.88 -18.01 9.01
C MET A 296 3.96 -17.72 10.05
N ASN A 297 5.24 -17.92 9.71
CA ASN A 297 6.39 -17.65 10.56
C ASN A 297 7.60 -17.25 9.71
N ALA A 298 7.53 -16.04 9.15
CA ALA A 298 8.42 -15.63 8.08
C ALA A 298 9.88 -15.46 8.49
N GLY A 299 10.16 -15.23 9.78
CA GLY A 299 11.51 -14.93 10.25
C GLY A 299 12.10 -13.76 9.45
N LEU A 300 13.18 -14.01 8.71
CA LEU A 300 13.82 -13.00 7.87
C LEU A 300 13.20 -12.84 6.47
N GLY A 301 12.15 -13.59 6.14
CA GLY A 301 11.51 -13.62 4.82
C GLY A 301 12.21 -14.54 3.81
N GLY A 302 13.16 -15.38 4.24
CA GLY A 302 13.98 -16.22 3.36
C GLY A 302 13.18 -17.20 2.51
N PHE A 303 12.04 -17.71 2.99
CA PHE A 303 11.14 -18.55 2.20
C PHE A 303 10.63 -17.79 0.96
N THR A 304 10.12 -16.58 1.15
CA THR A 304 9.62 -15.72 0.08
C THR A 304 10.74 -15.32 -0.89
N ALA A 305 11.90 -14.94 -0.35
CA ALA A 305 13.06 -14.57 -1.16
C ALA A 305 13.56 -15.74 -2.03
N ALA A 306 13.56 -16.97 -1.52
CA ALA A 306 13.96 -18.16 -2.26
C ALA A 306 12.93 -18.63 -3.30
N LEU A 307 11.66 -18.25 -3.15
CA LEU A 307 10.57 -18.67 -4.03
C LEU A 307 10.51 -17.88 -5.35
N ASP A 308 10.98 -16.63 -5.34
CA ASP A 308 11.03 -15.63 -6.42
C ASP A 308 10.25 -15.99 -7.71
N SER A 309 9.01 -15.51 -7.82
CA SER A 309 8.19 -15.71 -9.02
C SER A 309 7.25 -14.52 -9.25
N PRO A 310 7.15 -14.01 -10.50
CA PRO A 310 6.25 -12.89 -10.85
C PRO A 310 4.78 -13.33 -10.94
N LYS A 311 4.48 -14.60 -10.68
CA LYS A 311 3.12 -15.17 -10.79
C LYS A 311 2.45 -15.41 -9.44
N LEU A 312 3.18 -15.20 -8.35
CA LEU A 312 2.65 -15.34 -7.00
C LEU A 312 3.22 -14.28 -6.09
N TRP A 313 2.70 -14.25 -4.88
CA TRP A 313 3.23 -13.48 -3.79
C TRP A 313 3.07 -14.25 -2.49
N VAL A 314 3.80 -13.81 -1.48
CA VAL A 314 3.76 -14.39 -0.15
C VAL A 314 3.40 -13.30 0.86
N MET A 315 2.35 -13.53 1.65
CA MET A 315 2.11 -12.76 2.87
C MET A 315 3.06 -13.30 3.92
N ASN A 316 4.04 -12.49 4.29
CA ASN A 316 4.95 -12.84 5.36
C ASN A 316 4.32 -12.44 6.70
N VAL A 317 4.08 -13.41 7.58
CA VAL A 317 3.52 -13.15 8.91
C VAL A 317 4.61 -13.29 9.95
N MET A 318 4.75 -12.24 10.76
CA MET A 318 5.55 -12.31 11.97
C MET A 318 4.66 -12.51 13.21
N PRO A 319 4.79 -13.65 13.92
CA PRO A 319 4.19 -13.82 15.23
C PRO A 319 4.59 -12.70 16.20
N THR A 320 3.63 -12.10 16.90
CA THR A 320 3.88 -11.07 17.92
C THR A 320 4.69 -11.59 19.11
N ILE A 321 4.65 -12.90 19.35
CA ILE A 321 5.40 -13.59 20.40
C ILE A 321 6.88 -13.85 20.05
N ALA A 322 7.30 -13.53 18.83
CA ALA A 322 8.66 -13.81 18.41
C ALA A 322 9.68 -12.97 19.19
N GLU A 323 10.79 -13.58 19.57
CA GLU A 323 11.84 -12.92 20.37
C GLU A 323 12.51 -11.76 19.62
N LYS A 324 12.52 -11.81 18.28
CA LYS A 324 13.13 -10.80 17.42
C LYS A 324 12.11 -10.25 16.44
N ASP A 325 11.93 -8.94 16.45
CA ASP A 325 11.16 -8.24 15.44
C ASP A 325 11.98 -8.11 14.15
N THR A 326 11.54 -8.81 13.11
CA THR A 326 12.23 -8.93 11.83
C THR A 326 11.37 -8.48 10.66
N LEU A 327 10.18 -7.92 10.91
CA LEU A 327 9.30 -7.46 9.84
C LEU A 327 9.93 -6.33 9.01
N GLY A 328 10.75 -5.47 9.64
CA GLY A 328 11.53 -4.45 8.93
C GLY A 328 12.47 -5.03 7.86
N VAL A 329 13.13 -6.15 8.17
CA VAL A 329 14.04 -6.88 7.27
C VAL A 329 13.30 -7.38 6.03
N ILE A 330 12.05 -7.82 6.20
CA ILE A 330 11.18 -8.28 5.11
C ILE A 330 10.85 -7.13 4.16
N TYR A 331 10.45 -5.98 4.70
CA TYR A 331 10.14 -4.81 3.88
C TYR A 331 11.37 -4.23 3.17
N GLU A 332 12.57 -4.27 3.78
CA GLU A 332 13.83 -3.84 3.13
C GLU A 332 14.10 -4.61 1.83
N GLN A 333 13.79 -5.91 1.81
CA GLN A 333 13.88 -6.76 0.63
C GLN A 333 12.84 -6.42 -0.46
N GLY A 334 11.88 -5.52 -0.18
CA GLY A 334 10.79 -5.17 -1.08
C GLY A 334 9.63 -6.18 -1.04
N LEU A 335 9.60 -7.00 0.02
CA LEU A 335 8.53 -7.92 0.30
C LEU A 335 7.48 -7.23 1.18
N ILE A 336 6.35 -7.91 1.38
CA ILE A 336 5.25 -7.43 2.22
C ILE A 336 5.00 -8.40 3.37
N GLY A 337 4.53 -7.86 4.49
CA GLY A 337 4.18 -8.67 5.64
C GLY A 337 3.39 -7.93 6.71
N ILE A 338 2.95 -8.69 7.71
CA ILE A 338 2.15 -8.22 8.84
C ILE A 338 2.58 -8.89 10.14
N TYR A 339 2.28 -8.24 11.26
CA TYR A 339 2.27 -8.92 12.55
C TYR A 339 0.95 -9.69 12.74
N HIS A 340 1.02 -10.82 13.43
CA HIS A 340 -0.16 -11.56 13.86
C HIS A 340 0.05 -12.20 15.23
N ASP A 341 -0.99 -12.19 16.05
CA ASP A 341 -1.04 -12.91 17.33
C ASP A 341 -1.99 -14.10 17.15
N TRP A 342 -1.42 -15.31 17.11
CA TRP A 342 -2.11 -16.55 16.72
C TRP A 342 -2.97 -17.14 17.84
#